data_AF-A0AAE3SZ64-F1
#
_entry.id   AF-A0AAE3SZ64-F1
#
_cell.length_a   1.000
_cell.length_b   1.000
_cell.length_c   1.000
_cell.angle_alpha   90.00
_cell.angle_beta   90.00
_cell.angle_gamma   90.00
#
_symmetry.space_group_name_H-M   'P 1'
#
loop_
_entity.id
_entity.type
_entity.pdbx_description
1 polymer ?
#
loop_
_entity_poly.entity_id
_entity_poly.type
_entity_poly.pdbx_seq_one_letter_code
_entity_poly.pdbx_strand_id
1 'polypeptide(L)'
;MIKTVLVRGHAALWALMAALLLSACAARPSGTGAAMPFDQAVQLAVDDLMVQTQKLPAFLARVEARIKPNRIVIDPLLDGASGQQTEVTRSAQALLVKRMQERFTQFTVSEFSSEEVEKANYVLNGTLSRSQDGGGYRLNLALTELRSGTVIAQAAARISDAKLDTRPTPFYRDSPVNPKDRTTEGYIRTSETPAGQPADALYLERLPTSAVLQEAIAAYEAGQMKEALARYEAAAQRADGQQLRVYSGLYLVQAQMGRTADAEASFGKLARLGLETNNLSVKFLFRPGSTDFLGDPKISGAYPMWLRQIARQATQIEPCVVVTGHTSRTGSEQINDRLSLQRAVAVRTRLTAEAPALAPRLREAGKGFRENIVGTGADDASDALDRRVEFKTAVCDAAG
;
A
#
# COMPACT_ATOMS: atom_id res chain seq x y z
N MET A 1 63.83 -32.74 -49.18
CA MET A 1 62.36 -32.76 -49.32
C MET A 1 61.76 -32.33 -47.99
N ILE A 2 61.59 -31.03 -47.76
CA ILE A 2 60.29 -30.32 -47.80
C ILE A 2 59.24 -31.00 -46.89
N LYS A 3 58.98 -30.48 -45.68
CA LYS A 3 57.76 -29.70 -45.32
C LYS A 3 57.57 -29.51 -43.79
N THR A 4 57.21 -28.28 -43.42
CA THR A 4 56.37 -27.84 -42.27
C THR A 4 56.95 -27.85 -40.84
N VAL A 5 57.57 -26.73 -40.50
CA VAL A 5 57.54 -26.09 -39.18
C VAL A 5 56.32 -25.15 -39.14
N LEU A 6 55.83 -24.86 -37.92
CA LEU A 6 54.91 -23.79 -37.51
C LEU A 6 53.47 -24.24 -37.16
N VAL A 7 52.93 -23.56 -36.15
CA VAL A 7 51.57 -23.67 -35.56
C VAL A 7 51.41 -24.67 -34.41
N ARG A 8 52.13 -24.45 -33.30
CA ARG A 8 51.65 -24.81 -31.94
C ARG A 8 52.08 -23.70 -30.97
N GLY A 9 51.24 -22.69 -30.80
CA GLY A 9 51.55 -21.60 -29.84
C GLY A 9 50.42 -20.61 -29.58
N HIS A 10 49.37 -20.59 -30.41
CA HIS A 10 48.30 -19.59 -30.30
C HIS A 10 46.98 -20.13 -29.72
N ALA A 11 46.84 -21.46 -29.55
CA ALA A 11 45.62 -22.06 -29.00
C ALA A 11 45.53 -21.99 -27.46
N ALA A 12 46.67 -21.90 -26.76
CA ALA A 12 46.69 -21.88 -25.29
C ALA A 12 46.43 -20.50 -24.68
N LEU A 13 46.72 -19.40 -25.41
CA LEU A 13 46.46 -18.04 -24.90
C LEU A 13 45.01 -17.59 -25.08
N TRP A 14 44.26 -18.14 -26.05
CA TRP A 14 42.84 -17.82 -26.23
C TRP A 14 41.93 -18.57 -25.24
N ALA A 15 42.36 -19.73 -24.74
CA ALA A 15 41.63 -20.49 -23.74
C ALA A 15 41.68 -19.84 -22.33
N LEU A 16 42.74 -19.09 -22.01
CA LEU A 16 42.83 -18.37 -20.72
C LEU A 16 42.11 -17.01 -20.73
N MET A 17 41.92 -16.37 -21.89
CA MET A 17 41.13 -15.13 -22.00
C MET A 17 39.61 -15.37 -22.07
N ALA A 18 39.16 -16.56 -22.50
CA ALA A 18 37.75 -16.92 -22.51
C ALA A 18 37.19 -17.32 -21.13
N ALA A 19 38.05 -17.71 -20.19
CA ALA A 19 37.64 -18.08 -18.82
C ALA A 19 37.50 -16.88 -17.87
N LEU A 20 37.99 -15.70 -18.25
CA LEU A 20 37.93 -14.46 -17.45
C LEU A 20 36.76 -13.52 -17.82
N LEU A 21 35.90 -13.93 -18.78
CA LEU A 21 34.74 -13.14 -19.22
C LEU A 21 33.38 -13.72 -18.78
N LEU A 22 33.37 -14.78 -17.95
CA LEU A 22 32.13 -15.36 -17.40
C LEU A 22 31.87 -15.02 -15.92
N SER A 23 32.71 -14.21 -15.29
CA SER A 23 32.38 -13.53 -14.03
C SER A 23 31.58 -12.25 -14.28
N ALA A 24 30.60 -12.31 -15.18
CA ALA A 24 29.45 -11.41 -15.09
C ALA A 24 28.76 -11.78 -13.78
N CYS A 25 28.86 -10.91 -12.77
CA CYS A 25 28.06 -10.98 -11.56
C CYS A 25 26.59 -10.93 -12.00
N ALA A 26 25.98 -12.08 -12.27
CA ALA A 26 24.55 -12.19 -12.33
C ALA A 26 24.05 -11.70 -10.97
N ALA A 27 23.39 -10.55 -10.96
CA ALA A 27 22.67 -10.08 -9.79
C ALA A 27 21.77 -11.25 -9.36
N ARG A 28 22.02 -11.79 -8.16
CA ARG A 28 21.17 -12.85 -7.62
C ARG A 28 19.72 -12.33 -7.67
N PRO A 29 18.75 -13.09 -8.18
CA PRO A 29 17.36 -12.66 -8.17
C PRO A 29 16.95 -12.34 -6.73
N SER A 30 16.60 -11.08 -6.47
CA SER A 30 16.23 -10.58 -5.16
C SER A 30 15.11 -11.43 -4.55
N GLY A 31 15.33 -11.96 -3.35
CA GLY A 31 14.31 -12.71 -2.60
C GLY A 31 14.09 -14.17 -3.01
N THR A 32 15.08 -14.84 -3.59
CA THR A 32 15.12 -16.32 -3.74
C THR A 32 15.76 -17.05 -2.55
N GLY A 33 16.21 -16.31 -1.52
CA GLY A 33 16.86 -16.86 -0.34
C GLY A 33 15.91 -17.66 0.58
N ALA A 34 16.49 -18.45 1.48
CA ALA A 34 15.75 -19.16 2.53
C ALA A 34 15.01 -18.16 3.44
N ALA A 35 13.86 -18.58 3.98
CA ALA A 35 13.15 -17.81 4.99
C ALA A 35 13.96 -17.77 6.29
N MET A 36 14.00 -16.62 6.95
CA MET A 36 14.78 -16.39 8.18
C MET A 36 13.98 -15.57 9.21
N PRO A 37 14.44 -15.49 10.47
CA PRO A 37 13.77 -14.69 11.48
C PRO A 37 13.62 -13.22 11.06
N PHE A 38 12.52 -12.61 11.46
CA PHE A 38 12.10 -11.25 11.10
C PHE A 38 13.23 -10.21 11.15
N ASP A 39 13.94 -10.10 12.29
CA ASP A 39 15.03 -9.14 12.46
C ASP A 39 16.18 -9.38 11.48
N GLN A 40 16.51 -10.64 11.22
CA GLN A 40 17.58 -11.02 10.29
C GLN A 40 17.19 -10.70 8.84
N ALA A 41 15.93 -10.91 8.47
CA ALA A 41 15.41 -10.59 7.15
C ALA A 41 15.46 -9.09 6.87
N VAL A 42 15.08 -8.26 7.84
CA VAL A 42 15.18 -6.79 7.73
C VAL A 42 16.65 -6.36 7.58
N GLN A 43 17.55 -6.89 8.42
CA GLN A 43 18.97 -6.57 8.35
C GLN A 43 19.61 -6.98 7.00
N LEU A 44 19.29 -8.17 6.52
CA LEU A 44 19.78 -8.67 5.23
C LEU A 44 19.30 -7.77 4.09
N ALA A 45 18.02 -7.41 4.06
CA ALA A 45 17.47 -6.56 3.00
C ALA A 45 18.16 -5.19 2.96
N VAL A 46 18.44 -4.58 4.12
CA VAL A 46 19.18 -3.31 4.19
C VAL A 46 20.64 -3.46 3.77
N ASP A 47 21.31 -4.53 4.18
CA ASP A 47 22.69 -4.81 3.80
C ASP A 47 22.80 -5.05 2.27
N ASP A 48 21.82 -5.73 1.66
CA ASP A 48 21.75 -5.95 0.21
C ASP A 48 21.52 -4.64 -0.57
N LEU A 49 20.66 -3.74 -0.07
CA LEU A 49 20.51 -2.39 -0.64
C LEU A 49 21.85 -1.65 -0.59
N MET A 50 22.54 -1.70 0.55
CA MET A 50 23.82 -1.01 0.73
C MET A 50 24.84 -1.47 -0.31
N VAL A 51 24.99 -2.80 -0.51
CA VAL A 51 25.90 -3.37 -1.52
C VAL A 51 25.61 -2.86 -2.92
N GLN A 52 24.33 -2.75 -3.31
CA GLN A 52 23.94 -2.21 -4.61
C GLN A 52 24.28 -0.72 -4.76
N THR A 53 24.10 0.06 -3.69
CA THR A 53 24.37 1.51 -3.68
C THR A 53 25.86 1.88 -3.65
N GLN A 54 26.78 0.95 -3.37
CA GLN A 54 28.22 1.22 -3.39
C GLN A 54 28.75 1.68 -4.76
N LYS A 55 27.99 1.40 -5.83
CA LYS A 55 28.32 1.82 -7.20
C LYS A 55 27.91 3.26 -7.51
N LEU A 56 27.18 3.94 -6.61
CA LEU A 56 26.69 5.30 -6.84
C LEU A 56 27.80 6.35 -6.73
N PRO A 57 27.72 7.46 -7.48
CA PRO A 57 28.68 8.56 -7.38
C PRO A 57 28.88 9.09 -5.96
N ALA A 58 27.82 9.12 -5.15
CA ALA A 58 27.85 9.49 -3.73
C ALA A 58 28.84 8.65 -2.89
N PHE A 59 29.07 7.40 -3.28
CA PHE A 59 30.00 6.48 -2.63
C PHE A 59 31.43 6.61 -3.20
N LEU A 60 31.54 6.99 -4.48
CA LEU A 60 32.81 7.12 -5.21
C LEU A 60 33.49 8.47 -4.94
N ALA A 61 32.73 9.54 -4.68
CA ALA A 61 33.24 10.88 -4.44
C ALA A 61 33.58 11.12 -2.96
N ARG A 62 34.74 10.62 -2.51
CA ARG A 62 35.28 10.92 -1.16
C ARG A 62 35.60 12.41 -0.92
N VAL A 63 35.58 13.26 -1.95
CA VAL A 63 36.07 14.64 -1.88
C VAL A 63 34.96 15.70 -2.04
N GLU A 64 33.83 15.41 -2.72
CA GLU A 64 32.75 16.41 -2.95
C GLU A 64 31.54 16.30 -2.01
N ALA A 65 31.40 15.19 -1.27
CA ALA A 65 30.25 14.94 -0.38
C ALA A 65 30.14 15.90 0.84
N ARG A 66 31.09 16.82 1.01
CA ARG A 66 31.11 17.80 2.12
C ARG A 66 30.26 19.05 1.88
N ILE A 67 29.70 19.25 0.68
CA ILE A 67 29.00 20.50 0.33
C ILE A 67 27.46 20.34 0.32
N LYS A 68 26.91 19.14 0.06
CA LYS A 68 25.49 18.78 0.28
C LYS A 68 25.36 17.30 0.66
N PRO A 69 24.90 16.94 1.87
CA PRO A 69 24.72 15.54 2.24
C PRO A 69 23.60 14.92 1.40
N ASN A 70 23.85 13.75 0.82
CA ASN A 70 22.80 13.01 0.13
C ASN A 70 21.79 12.49 1.15
N ARG A 71 20.50 12.79 0.94
CA ARG A 71 19.44 12.45 1.89
C ARG A 71 18.56 11.32 1.36
N ILE A 72 18.31 10.34 2.22
CA ILE A 72 17.34 9.27 2.02
C ILE A 72 16.18 9.52 2.98
N VAL A 73 14.97 9.66 2.44
CA VAL A 73 13.74 9.63 3.24
C VAL A 73 13.10 8.25 3.19
N ILE A 74 12.58 7.78 4.32
CA ILE A 74 11.97 6.45 4.45
C ILE A 74 10.46 6.60 4.49
N ASP A 75 9.79 6.39 3.35
CA ASP A 75 8.34 6.38 3.25
C ASP A 75 7.76 5.19 4.06
N PRO A 76 6.75 5.41 4.93
CA PRO A 76 6.05 4.39 5.69
C PRO A 76 5.90 3.03 5.01
N LEU A 77 6.42 1.96 5.62
CA LEU A 77 6.26 0.61 5.09
C LEU A 77 4.79 0.17 5.15
N LEU A 78 4.30 -0.43 4.06
CA LEU A 78 2.91 -0.86 3.91
C LEU A 78 2.77 -2.38 3.83
N ASP A 79 1.61 -2.89 4.21
CA ASP A 79 1.19 -4.25 3.85
C ASP A 79 0.86 -4.26 2.35
N GLY A 80 1.51 -5.14 1.57
CA GLY A 80 1.39 -5.12 0.11
C GLY A 80 0.01 -5.57 -0.40
N ALA A 81 -0.76 -6.30 0.42
CA ALA A 81 -2.08 -6.76 0.04
C ALA A 81 -3.13 -5.65 0.23
N SER A 82 -3.12 -4.99 1.37
CA SER A 82 -4.11 -3.98 1.78
C SER A 82 -3.70 -2.53 1.49
N GLY A 83 -2.41 -2.24 1.37
CA GLY A 83 -1.90 -0.86 1.33
C GLY A 83 -1.99 -0.12 2.66
N GLN A 84 -2.20 -0.84 3.77
CA GLN A 84 -2.28 -0.27 5.11
C GLN A 84 -0.93 -0.33 5.83
N GLN A 85 -0.66 0.61 6.74
CA GLN A 85 0.38 0.40 7.74
C GLN A 85 -0.18 -0.52 8.83
N THR A 86 0.63 -1.48 9.28
CA THR A 86 0.32 -2.43 10.35
C THR A 86 1.39 -2.34 11.44
N GLU A 87 1.14 -2.94 12.61
CA GLU A 87 2.12 -2.98 13.70
C GLU A 87 3.44 -3.64 13.29
N VAL A 88 3.38 -4.70 12.47
CA VAL A 88 4.58 -5.36 11.93
C VAL A 88 5.31 -4.48 10.91
N THR A 89 4.62 -3.74 10.04
CA THR A 89 5.32 -2.87 9.07
C THR A 89 5.98 -1.69 9.77
N ARG A 90 5.36 -1.15 10.84
CA ARG A 90 5.96 -0.16 11.74
C ARG A 90 7.20 -0.68 12.44
N SER A 91 7.13 -1.91 12.96
CA SER A 91 8.28 -2.59 13.59
C SER A 91 9.42 -2.82 12.61
N ALA A 92 9.10 -3.26 11.38
CA ALA A 92 10.09 -3.46 10.32
C ALA A 92 10.77 -2.15 9.94
N GLN A 93 10.01 -1.06 9.83
CA GLN A 93 10.55 0.27 9.55
C GLN A 93 11.49 0.74 10.65
N ALA A 94 11.14 0.56 11.93
CA ALA A 94 12.03 0.97 13.03
C ALA A 94 13.38 0.24 12.99
N LEU A 95 13.37 -1.08 12.75
CA LEU A 95 14.59 -1.87 12.57
C LEU A 95 15.39 -1.44 11.34
N LEU A 96 14.69 -1.17 10.24
CA LEU A 96 15.27 -0.71 8.98
C LEU A 96 15.96 0.65 9.16
N VAL A 97 15.29 1.63 9.77
CA VAL A 97 15.85 2.98 10.03
C VAL A 97 17.14 2.85 10.83
N LYS A 98 17.11 2.08 11.93
CA LYS A 98 18.27 1.83 12.78
C LYS A 98 19.42 1.23 11.97
N ARG A 99 19.16 0.17 11.20
CA ARG A 99 20.19 -0.50 10.39
C ARG A 99 20.73 0.41 9.29
N MET A 100 19.89 1.23 8.67
CA MET A 100 20.32 2.18 7.65
C MET A 100 21.23 3.26 8.24
N GLN A 101 20.93 3.79 9.42
CA GLN A 101 21.80 4.75 10.10
C GLN A 101 23.18 4.15 10.44
N GLU A 102 23.24 2.85 10.76
CA GLU A 102 24.50 2.12 10.99
C GLU A 102 25.30 1.87 9.70
N ARG A 103 24.62 1.59 8.58
CA ARG A 103 25.26 1.15 7.33
C ARG A 103 25.51 2.29 6.35
N PHE A 104 24.53 3.17 6.15
CA PHE A 104 24.53 4.25 5.15
C PHE A 104 25.13 5.55 5.71
N THR A 105 26.30 5.46 6.36
CA THR A 105 26.96 6.61 7.03
C THR A 105 27.29 7.79 6.11
N GLN A 106 27.33 7.57 4.79
CA GLN A 106 27.51 8.58 3.75
C GLN A 106 26.22 9.34 3.38
N PHE A 107 25.07 8.90 3.90
CA PHE A 107 23.76 9.51 3.68
C PHE A 107 23.18 10.03 5.00
N THR A 108 22.38 11.09 4.92
CA THR A 108 21.45 11.42 6.00
C THR A 108 20.18 10.61 5.81
N VAL A 109 19.85 9.76 6.78
CA VAL A 109 18.63 8.94 6.77
C VAL A 109 17.59 9.62 7.65
N SER A 110 16.46 9.97 7.05
CA SER A 110 15.42 10.78 7.66
C SER A 110 14.04 10.17 7.55
N GLU A 111 13.16 10.59 8.45
CA GLU A 111 11.74 10.27 8.40
C GLU A 111 11.05 10.93 7.20
N PHE A 112 9.88 10.41 6.85
CA PHE A 112 9.07 10.93 5.75
C PHE A 112 8.20 12.09 6.22
N SER A 113 8.70 13.31 6.01
CA SER A 113 8.01 14.56 6.32
C SER A 113 8.15 15.54 5.16
N SER A 114 7.31 16.58 5.15
CA SER A 114 7.26 17.58 4.09
C SER A 114 8.62 18.26 3.93
N GLU A 115 9.24 18.65 5.04
CA GLU A 115 10.56 19.28 5.08
C GLU A 115 11.66 18.37 4.53
N GLU A 116 11.62 17.09 4.87
CA GLU A 116 12.67 16.14 4.52
C GLU A 116 12.55 15.67 3.07
N VAL A 117 11.31 15.50 2.57
CA VAL A 117 11.02 15.14 1.17
C VAL A 117 11.48 16.23 0.21
N GLU A 118 11.31 17.51 0.53
CA GLU A 118 11.80 18.62 -0.30
C GLU A 118 13.33 18.63 -0.47
N LYS A 119 14.06 18.12 0.52
CA LYS A 119 15.53 18.05 0.55
C LYS A 119 16.08 16.70 0.11
N ALA A 120 15.20 15.71 -0.12
CA ALA A 120 15.60 14.34 -0.39
C ALA A 120 16.26 14.20 -1.76
N ASN A 121 17.26 13.33 -1.83
CA ASN A 121 17.82 12.86 -3.10
C ASN A 121 17.24 11.50 -3.47
N TYR A 122 16.90 10.72 -2.45
CA TYR A 122 16.40 9.36 -2.58
C TYR A 122 15.19 9.16 -1.67
N VAL A 123 14.25 8.35 -2.14
CA VAL A 123 13.17 7.80 -1.33
C VAL A 123 13.34 6.29 -1.24
N LEU A 124 13.24 5.76 -0.03
CA LEU A 124 13.12 4.34 0.22
C LEU A 124 11.67 4.04 0.56
N ASN A 125 11.10 3.07 -0.16
CA ASN A 125 9.77 2.54 0.14
C ASN A 125 9.82 1.01 0.26
N GLY A 126 8.82 0.43 0.92
CA GLY A 126 8.84 -1.00 1.19
C GLY A 126 7.49 -1.60 1.52
N THR A 127 7.34 -2.88 1.16
CA THR A 127 6.14 -3.65 1.46
C THR A 127 6.48 -4.90 2.26
N LEU A 128 5.57 -5.26 3.17
CA LEU A 128 5.52 -6.59 3.76
C LEU A 128 4.29 -7.31 3.21
N SER A 129 4.48 -8.45 2.58
CA SER A 129 3.39 -9.22 1.97
C SER A 129 3.39 -10.65 2.47
N ARG A 130 2.22 -11.23 2.71
CA ARG A 130 2.14 -12.67 3.03
C ARG A 130 2.55 -13.48 1.81
N SER A 131 3.38 -14.50 2.00
CA SER A 131 3.84 -15.36 0.92
C SER A 131 2.71 -16.26 0.41
N GLN A 132 2.59 -16.40 -0.92
CA GLN A 132 1.52 -17.19 -1.55
C GLN A 132 1.63 -18.69 -1.26
N ASP A 133 2.82 -19.19 -0.94
CA ASP A 133 3.07 -20.58 -0.55
C ASP A 133 2.75 -20.87 0.94
N GLY A 134 2.18 -19.91 1.65
CA GLY A 134 1.80 -20.05 3.06
C GLY A 134 2.98 -20.06 4.05
N GLY A 135 4.22 -19.91 3.55
CA GLY A 135 5.47 -20.09 4.31
C GLY A 135 6.06 -18.82 4.94
N GLY A 136 5.23 -17.86 5.35
CA GLY A 136 5.67 -16.65 6.05
C GLY A 136 5.45 -15.35 5.27
N TYR A 137 6.30 -14.35 5.50
CA TYR A 137 6.18 -13.01 4.89
C TYR A 137 7.34 -12.73 3.92
N ARG A 138 7.14 -11.80 2.99
CA ARG A 138 8.16 -11.27 2.12
C ARG A 138 8.26 -9.76 2.34
N LEU A 139 9.45 -9.30 2.71
CA LEU A 139 9.81 -7.89 2.72
C LEU A 139 10.37 -7.54 1.34
N ASN A 140 9.84 -6.52 0.69
CA ASN A 140 10.43 -5.90 -0.49
C ASN A 140 10.79 -4.44 -0.16
N LEU A 141 11.97 -4.00 -0.57
CA LEU A 141 12.45 -2.62 -0.42
C LEU A 141 12.97 -2.12 -1.76
N ALA A 142 12.69 -0.86 -2.09
CA ALA A 142 13.24 -0.19 -3.27
C ALA A 142 13.72 1.22 -2.93
N LEU A 143 14.96 1.51 -3.30
CA LEU A 143 15.56 2.84 -3.19
C LEU A 143 15.49 3.52 -4.56
N THR A 144 14.80 4.65 -4.64
CA THR A 144 14.60 5.41 -5.87
C THR A 144 15.36 6.72 -5.81
N GLU A 145 16.10 7.07 -6.87
CA GLU A 145 16.68 8.40 -7.04
C GLU A 145 15.64 9.37 -7.59
N LEU A 146 15.31 10.41 -6.82
CA LEU A 146 14.18 11.29 -7.11
C LEU A 146 14.39 12.14 -8.37
N ARG A 147 15.63 12.50 -8.70
CA ARG A 147 15.94 13.33 -9.89
C ARG A 147 15.65 12.57 -11.19
N SER A 148 16.05 11.30 -11.27
CA SER A 148 15.91 10.48 -12.46
C SER A 148 14.62 9.65 -12.45
N GLY A 149 13.97 9.50 -11.29
CA GLY A 149 12.83 8.61 -11.09
C GLY A 149 13.18 7.12 -11.22
N THR A 150 14.46 6.78 -11.15
CA THR A 150 14.96 5.42 -11.37
C THR A 150 15.16 4.69 -10.05
N VAL A 151 14.70 3.44 -9.96
CA VAL A 151 15.03 2.55 -8.85
C VAL A 151 16.50 2.16 -8.98
N ILE A 152 17.32 2.56 -8.03
CA ILE A 152 18.78 2.36 -8.06
C ILE A 152 19.23 1.13 -7.27
N ALA A 153 18.39 0.65 -6.35
CA ALA A 153 18.61 -0.58 -5.61
C ALA A 153 17.26 -1.20 -5.23
N GLN A 154 17.18 -2.54 -5.28
CA GLN A 154 16.00 -3.29 -4.87
C GLN A 154 16.44 -4.52 -4.08
N ALA A 155 15.84 -4.76 -2.92
CA ALA A 155 16.13 -5.91 -2.07
C ALA A 155 14.85 -6.60 -1.63
N ALA A 156 14.93 -7.92 -1.46
CA ALA A 156 13.82 -8.69 -0.91
C ALA A 156 14.31 -9.81 0.00
N ALA A 157 13.60 -10.02 1.10
CA ALA A 157 13.91 -11.05 2.09
C ALA A 157 12.65 -11.83 2.49
N ARG A 158 12.81 -13.13 2.75
CA ARG A 158 11.73 -14.01 3.22
C ARG A 158 11.82 -14.15 4.73
N ILE A 159 10.70 -14.02 5.41
CA ILE A 159 10.55 -14.06 6.86
C ILE A 159 9.84 -15.35 7.24
N SER A 160 10.44 -16.14 8.14
CA SER A 160 9.92 -17.44 8.59
C SER A 160 8.88 -17.34 9.71
N ASP A 161 8.81 -16.20 10.40
CA ASP A 161 7.93 -15.99 11.54
C ASP A 161 6.45 -16.13 11.14
N ALA A 162 5.78 -17.14 11.71
CA ALA A 162 4.38 -17.41 11.41
C ALA A 162 3.41 -16.42 12.08
N LYS A 163 3.84 -15.76 13.17
CA LYS A 163 3.00 -14.89 14.00
C LYS A 163 3.64 -13.52 14.12
N LEU A 164 3.32 -12.66 13.15
CA LEU A 164 3.62 -11.24 13.20
C LEU A 164 2.33 -10.47 13.48
N ASP A 165 2.43 -9.34 14.19
CA ASP A 165 1.27 -8.51 14.51
C ASP A 165 0.84 -7.70 13.28
N THR A 166 -0.12 -8.22 12.53
CA THR A 166 -0.66 -7.59 11.32
C THR A 166 -1.85 -6.68 11.59
N ARG A 167 -2.12 -6.32 12.85
CA ARG A 167 -3.20 -5.38 13.16
C ARG A 167 -2.90 -4.03 12.46
N PRO A 168 -3.89 -3.41 11.79
CA PRO A 168 -3.72 -2.08 11.22
C PRO A 168 -3.46 -1.05 12.33
N THR A 169 -2.64 -0.05 12.03
CA THR A 169 -2.41 1.06 12.97
C THR A 169 -3.71 1.87 13.16
N PRO A 170 -3.83 2.71 14.21
CA PRO A 170 -5.10 3.32 14.58
C PRO A 170 -5.83 4.04 13.43
N PHE A 171 -5.12 4.83 12.62
CA PHE A 171 -5.73 5.49 11.45
C PHE A 171 -6.36 4.49 10.47
N TYR A 172 -5.63 3.42 10.12
CA TYR A 172 -6.09 2.43 9.15
C TYR A 172 -7.19 1.51 9.71
N ARG A 173 -7.13 1.20 11.00
CA ARG A 173 -8.17 0.46 11.72
C ARG A 173 -9.49 1.23 11.66
N ASP A 174 -9.45 2.51 12.01
CA ASP A 174 -10.64 3.36 12.19
C ASP A 174 -11.18 3.87 10.84
N SER A 175 -10.34 3.94 9.80
CA SER A 175 -10.74 4.38 8.45
C SER A 175 -11.93 3.58 7.88
N PRO A 176 -12.94 4.26 7.32
CA PRO A 176 -14.16 3.60 6.84
C PRO A 176 -13.95 2.81 5.55
N VAL A 177 -12.93 3.14 4.77
CA VAL A 177 -12.65 2.53 3.47
C VAL A 177 -11.25 1.93 3.40
N ASN A 178 -11.05 0.97 2.49
CA ASN A 178 -9.72 0.52 2.12
C ASN A 178 -8.97 1.63 1.35
N PRO A 179 -7.78 2.07 1.76
CA PRO A 179 -7.08 3.19 1.13
C PRO A 179 -6.30 2.83 -0.15
N LYS A 180 -6.44 1.61 -0.68
CA LYS A 180 -5.64 1.09 -1.80
C LYS A 180 -6.04 1.71 -3.14
N ASP A 181 -5.71 2.98 -3.36
CA ASP A 181 -5.89 3.70 -4.61
C ASP A 181 -4.71 3.54 -5.58
N ARG A 182 -4.83 4.12 -6.77
CA ARG A 182 -3.81 4.01 -7.84
C ARG A 182 -2.43 4.53 -7.40
N THR A 183 -2.37 5.51 -6.50
CA THR A 183 -1.10 5.99 -5.92
C THR A 183 -0.50 4.93 -5.01
N THR A 184 -1.31 4.34 -4.14
CA THR A 184 -0.90 3.25 -3.23
C THR A 184 -0.46 1.99 -4.01
N GLU A 185 -1.13 1.67 -5.12
CA GLU A 185 -0.66 0.61 -6.02
C GLU A 185 0.67 0.94 -6.70
N GLY A 186 0.89 2.21 -7.06
CA GLY A 186 2.16 2.70 -7.59
C GLY A 186 3.31 2.56 -6.59
N TYR A 187 3.04 2.88 -5.32
CA TYR A 187 3.95 2.62 -4.21
C TYR A 187 4.31 1.13 -4.14
N ILE A 188 3.29 0.25 -4.11
CA ILE A 188 3.49 -1.20 -3.94
C ILE A 188 4.33 -1.74 -5.11
N ARG A 189 3.98 -1.42 -6.35
CA ARG A 189 4.76 -1.82 -7.53
C ARG A 189 6.19 -1.30 -7.50
N THR A 190 6.40 -0.06 -7.06
CA THR A 190 7.75 0.52 -6.94
C THR A 190 8.61 -0.29 -5.96
N SER A 191 8.05 -0.78 -4.84
CA SER A 191 8.81 -1.59 -3.86
C SER A 191 9.37 -2.90 -4.42
N GLU A 192 8.79 -3.40 -5.51
CA GLU A 192 9.18 -4.64 -6.19
C GLU A 192 9.92 -4.39 -7.51
N THR A 193 10.06 -3.12 -7.92
CA THR A 193 10.63 -2.74 -9.22
C THR A 193 12.14 -2.99 -9.22
N PRO A 194 12.69 -3.78 -10.18
CA PRO A 194 14.13 -4.05 -10.23
C PRO A 194 15.00 -2.81 -10.39
N ALA A 195 16.23 -2.87 -9.89
CA ALA A 195 17.20 -1.79 -10.08
C ALA A 195 17.47 -1.52 -11.58
N GLY A 196 17.59 -0.24 -11.94
CA GLY A 196 17.72 0.26 -13.31
C GLY A 196 16.40 0.53 -14.03
N GLN A 197 15.25 0.21 -13.41
CA GLN A 197 13.92 0.46 -13.98
C GLN A 197 13.28 1.73 -13.39
N PRO A 198 12.36 2.39 -14.12
CA PRO A 198 11.65 3.55 -13.60
C PRO A 198 10.68 3.15 -12.48
N ALA A 199 10.63 3.95 -11.42
CA ALA A 199 9.58 3.86 -10.40
C ALA A 199 8.22 4.31 -10.98
N ASP A 200 7.13 4.01 -10.28
CA ASP A 200 5.81 4.46 -10.71
C ASP A 200 5.72 6.00 -10.67
N ALA A 201 5.49 6.61 -11.83
CA ALA A 201 5.52 8.07 -11.96
C ALA A 201 4.46 8.77 -11.09
N LEU A 202 3.27 8.20 -10.96
CA LEU A 202 2.21 8.79 -10.13
C LEU A 202 2.60 8.72 -8.65
N TYR A 203 3.19 7.63 -8.19
CA TYR A 203 3.71 7.56 -6.82
C TYR A 203 4.73 8.67 -6.53
N LEU A 204 5.72 8.85 -7.42
CA LEU A 204 6.73 9.91 -7.25
C LEU A 204 6.15 11.32 -7.29
N GLU A 205 5.23 11.59 -8.22
CA GLU A 205 4.53 12.88 -8.33
C GLU A 205 3.81 13.25 -7.03
N ARG A 206 3.28 12.25 -6.31
CA ARG A 206 2.45 12.43 -5.12
C ARG A 206 3.24 12.49 -3.81
N LEU A 207 4.56 12.33 -3.83
CA LEU A 207 5.40 12.34 -2.63
C LEU A 207 5.18 13.58 -1.73
N PRO A 208 5.11 14.82 -2.26
CA PRO A 208 4.89 15.98 -1.41
C PRO A 208 3.55 15.95 -0.66
N THR A 209 2.47 15.48 -1.30
CA THR A 209 1.18 15.28 -0.62
C THR A 209 1.24 14.13 0.38
N SER A 210 1.86 13.02 0.01
CA SER A 210 2.02 11.86 0.89
C SER A 210 2.76 12.24 2.17
N ALA A 211 3.72 13.15 2.10
CA ALA A 211 4.48 13.63 3.26
C ALA A 211 3.59 14.41 4.24
N VAL A 212 2.81 15.38 3.75
CA VAL A 212 1.81 16.11 4.56
C VAL A 212 0.79 15.16 5.16
N LEU A 213 0.33 14.19 4.36
CA LEU A 213 -0.61 13.17 4.79
C LEU A 213 -0.03 12.28 5.90
N GLN A 214 1.25 11.92 5.81
CA GLN A 214 1.91 11.10 6.83
C GLN A 214 2.02 11.85 8.16
N GLU A 215 2.33 13.14 8.13
CA GLU A 215 2.30 13.98 9.33
C GLU A 215 0.88 14.14 9.91
N ALA A 216 -0.15 14.19 9.06
CA ALA A 216 -1.55 14.21 9.48
C ALA A 216 -1.96 12.91 10.19
N ILE A 217 -1.56 11.76 9.62
CA ILE A 217 -1.76 10.43 10.21
C ILE A 217 -1.05 10.35 11.57
N ALA A 218 0.21 10.78 11.65
CA ALA A 218 0.96 10.77 12.91
C ALA A 218 0.26 11.60 14.00
N ALA A 219 -0.24 12.80 13.67
CA ALA A 219 -0.98 13.64 14.61
C ALA A 219 -2.33 13.02 15.02
N TYR A 220 -3.04 12.34 14.11
CA TYR A 220 -4.27 11.61 14.43
C TYR A 220 -3.99 10.51 15.45
N GLU A 221 -2.99 9.67 15.18
CA GLU A 221 -2.61 8.56 16.06
C GLU A 221 -2.07 9.03 17.41
N ALA A 222 -1.47 10.22 17.48
CA ALA A 222 -1.03 10.87 18.71
C ALA A 222 -2.17 11.57 19.49
N GLY A 223 -3.42 11.56 18.98
CA GLY A 223 -4.54 12.23 19.63
C GLY A 223 -4.58 13.75 19.43
N GLN A 224 -3.69 14.31 18.62
CA GLN A 224 -3.55 15.75 18.36
C GLN A 224 -4.55 16.21 17.30
N MET A 225 -5.85 16.11 17.60
CA MET A 225 -6.94 16.28 16.61
C MET A 225 -6.92 17.64 15.89
N LYS A 226 -6.58 18.74 16.58
CA LYS A 226 -6.49 20.07 15.95
C LYS A 226 -5.38 20.12 14.90
N GLU A 227 -4.24 19.52 15.21
CA GLU A 227 -3.06 19.48 14.35
C GLU A 227 -3.30 18.54 13.16
N ALA A 228 -3.87 17.36 13.43
CA ALA A 228 -4.30 16.42 12.40
C ALA A 228 -5.28 17.07 11.42
N LEU A 229 -6.30 17.79 11.93
CA LEU A 229 -7.27 18.48 11.09
C LEU A 229 -6.59 19.48 10.15
N ALA A 230 -5.74 20.36 10.69
CA ALA A 230 -5.05 21.37 9.91
C ALA A 230 -4.19 20.75 8.80
N ARG A 231 -3.49 19.63 9.08
CA ARG A 231 -2.70 18.93 8.06
C ARG A 231 -3.54 18.22 7.01
N TYR A 232 -4.65 17.59 7.40
CA TYR A 232 -5.57 16.99 6.42
C TYR A 232 -6.23 18.05 5.54
N GLU A 233 -6.59 19.21 6.09
CA GLU A 233 -7.12 20.34 5.33
C GLU A 233 -6.07 20.88 4.36
N ALA A 234 -4.82 21.04 4.81
CA ALA A 234 -3.70 21.44 3.96
C ALA A 234 -3.48 20.43 2.82
N ALA A 235 -3.48 19.12 3.12
CA ALA A 235 -3.38 18.08 2.11
C ALA A 235 -4.53 18.15 1.09
N ALA A 236 -5.77 18.35 1.54
CA ALA A 236 -6.95 18.44 0.67
C ALA A 236 -6.96 19.66 -0.25
N GLN A 237 -6.28 20.74 0.13
CA GLN A 237 -6.14 21.96 -0.69
C GLN A 237 -5.12 21.82 -1.82
N ARG A 238 -4.25 20.81 -1.76
CA ARG A 238 -3.28 20.56 -2.82
C ARG A 238 -3.98 20.04 -4.08
N ALA A 239 -3.50 20.45 -5.25
CA ALA A 239 -4.02 19.98 -6.53
C ALA A 239 -3.97 18.44 -6.64
N ASP A 240 -2.95 17.84 -6.02
CA ASP A 240 -2.70 16.42 -5.99
C ASP A 240 -3.27 15.71 -4.74
N GLY A 241 -4.05 16.45 -3.93
CA GLY A 241 -4.62 16.07 -2.64
C GLY A 241 -5.94 15.30 -2.66
N GLN A 242 -6.53 15.09 -3.84
CA GLN A 242 -7.78 14.35 -4.01
C GLN A 242 -7.55 12.83 -3.85
N GLN A 243 -7.23 12.39 -2.63
CA GLN A 243 -6.90 11.00 -2.30
C GLN A 243 -7.84 10.44 -1.24
N LEU A 244 -8.11 9.13 -1.28
CA LEU A 244 -9.04 8.47 -0.33
C LEU A 244 -8.58 8.63 1.13
N ARG A 245 -7.26 8.55 1.36
CA ARG A 245 -6.68 8.71 2.71
C ARG A 245 -6.89 10.11 3.29
N VAL A 246 -6.83 11.15 2.47
CA VAL A 246 -7.04 12.54 2.90
C VAL A 246 -8.47 12.71 3.41
N TYR A 247 -9.48 12.29 2.63
CA TYR A 247 -10.88 12.43 3.03
C TYR A 247 -11.31 11.45 4.13
N SER A 248 -10.67 10.27 4.21
CA SER A 248 -10.83 9.38 5.37
C SER A 248 -10.36 10.06 6.66
N GLY A 249 -9.20 10.73 6.62
CA GLY A 249 -8.67 11.47 7.76
C GLY A 249 -9.50 12.67 8.17
N LEU A 250 -9.94 13.50 7.21
CA LEU A 250 -10.86 14.61 7.48
C LEU A 250 -12.13 14.10 8.18
N TYR A 251 -12.76 13.05 7.64
CA TYR A 251 -13.93 12.41 8.24
C TYR A 251 -13.65 11.96 9.69
N LEU A 252 -12.56 11.22 9.92
CA LEU A 252 -12.22 10.68 11.24
C LEU A 252 -11.98 11.78 12.27
N VAL A 253 -11.15 12.76 11.93
CA VAL A 253 -10.81 13.86 12.84
C VAL A 253 -12.04 14.71 13.16
N GLN A 254 -12.85 15.06 12.14
CA GLN A 254 -14.07 15.85 12.33
C GLN A 254 -15.10 15.10 13.17
N ALA A 255 -15.28 13.80 12.94
CA ALA A 255 -16.16 12.96 13.75
C ALA A 255 -15.71 12.90 15.22
N GLN A 256 -14.41 12.69 15.46
CA GLN A 256 -13.84 12.64 16.81
C GLN A 256 -13.93 14.00 17.54
N MET A 257 -13.92 15.10 16.80
CA MET A 257 -14.13 16.46 17.32
C MET A 257 -15.60 16.85 17.47
N GLY A 258 -16.56 15.97 17.15
CA GLY A 258 -17.99 16.24 17.20
C GLY A 258 -18.51 17.16 16.09
N ARG A 259 -17.73 17.41 15.04
CA ARG A 259 -18.11 18.23 13.87
C ARG A 259 -18.88 17.39 12.87
N THR A 260 -20.12 17.05 13.22
CA THR A 260 -20.94 16.08 12.46
C THR A 260 -21.21 16.49 11.01
N ALA A 261 -21.54 17.77 10.78
CA ALA A 261 -21.79 18.29 9.43
C ALA A 261 -20.54 18.23 8.53
N ASP A 262 -19.38 18.62 9.08
CA ASP A 262 -18.11 18.56 8.36
C ASP A 262 -17.71 17.12 8.05
N ALA A 263 -17.86 16.22 9.03
CA ALA A 263 -17.57 14.79 8.86
C ALA A 263 -18.45 14.19 7.75
N GLU A 264 -19.75 14.48 7.74
CA GLU A 264 -20.65 14.01 6.67
C GLU A 264 -20.24 14.58 5.30
N ALA A 265 -19.86 15.85 5.22
CA ALA A 265 -19.37 16.45 3.98
C ALA A 265 -18.07 15.79 3.49
N SER A 266 -17.12 15.51 4.39
CA SER A 266 -15.87 14.81 4.07
C SER A 266 -16.12 13.38 3.62
N PHE A 267 -17.03 12.65 4.27
CA PHE A 267 -17.43 11.33 3.83
C PHE A 267 -18.13 11.36 2.45
N GLY A 268 -18.95 12.38 2.19
CA GLY A 268 -19.54 12.59 0.87
C GLY A 268 -18.48 12.77 -0.23
N LYS A 269 -17.42 13.55 0.02
CA LYS A 269 -16.28 13.68 -0.90
C LYS A 269 -15.54 12.36 -1.08
N LEU A 270 -15.33 11.62 0.01
CA LEU A 270 -14.71 10.29 -0.02
C LEU A 270 -15.52 9.31 -0.90
N ALA A 271 -16.83 9.25 -0.71
CA ALA A 271 -17.72 8.39 -1.48
C ALA A 271 -17.72 8.76 -2.96
N ARG A 272 -17.77 10.05 -3.30
CA ARG A 272 -17.69 10.52 -4.69
C ARG A 272 -16.38 10.11 -5.34
N LEU A 273 -15.25 10.42 -4.69
CA LEU A 273 -13.93 10.08 -5.20
C LEU A 273 -13.77 8.57 -5.38
N GLY A 274 -14.24 7.77 -4.42
CA GLY A 274 -14.21 6.31 -4.52
C GLY A 274 -15.05 5.77 -5.68
N LEU A 275 -16.22 6.35 -5.96
CA LEU A 275 -17.05 5.96 -7.09
C LEU A 275 -16.41 6.35 -8.43
N GLU A 276 -15.93 7.60 -8.56
CA GLU A 276 -15.28 8.12 -9.77
C GLU A 276 -14.00 7.35 -10.13
N THR A 277 -13.28 6.85 -9.13
CA THR A 277 -12.05 6.06 -9.30
C THR A 277 -12.28 4.55 -9.26
N ASN A 278 -13.55 4.10 -9.21
CA ASN A 278 -13.94 2.69 -9.14
C ASN A 278 -13.26 1.91 -7.98
N ASN A 279 -13.07 2.60 -6.84
CA ASN A 279 -12.31 2.11 -5.69
C ASN A 279 -13.01 2.36 -4.34
N LEU A 280 -14.35 2.46 -4.34
CA LEU A 280 -15.09 2.61 -3.08
C LEU A 280 -15.30 1.25 -2.41
N SER A 281 -14.48 0.98 -1.38
CA SER A 281 -14.45 -0.29 -0.65
C SER A 281 -14.69 -0.01 0.84
N VAL A 282 -15.93 -0.18 1.31
CA VAL A 282 -16.39 0.29 2.63
C VAL A 282 -16.50 -0.87 3.63
N LYS A 283 -16.00 -0.67 4.84
CA LYS A 283 -16.08 -1.64 5.94
C LYS A 283 -17.46 -1.62 6.58
N PHE A 284 -18.36 -2.50 6.16
CA PHE A 284 -19.62 -2.77 6.84
C PHE A 284 -19.52 -4.09 7.60
N LEU A 285 -19.54 -4.01 8.93
CA LEU A 285 -19.50 -5.19 9.79
C LEU A 285 -20.91 -5.70 10.09
N PHE A 286 -21.14 -6.96 9.77
CA PHE A 286 -22.41 -7.66 9.93
C PHE A 286 -22.35 -8.63 11.10
N ARG A 287 -23.51 -8.93 11.69
CA ARG A 287 -23.65 -10.05 12.63
C ARG A 287 -23.29 -11.37 11.93
N PRO A 288 -22.68 -12.33 12.65
CA PRO A 288 -22.36 -13.64 12.09
C PRO A 288 -23.58 -14.30 11.43
N GLY A 289 -23.40 -14.83 10.22
CA GLY A 289 -24.48 -15.50 9.48
C GLY A 289 -25.69 -14.63 9.10
N SER A 290 -25.59 -13.30 9.22
CA SER A 290 -26.72 -12.37 9.04
C SER A 290 -26.42 -11.25 8.04
N THR A 291 -27.49 -10.64 7.53
CA THR A 291 -27.50 -9.40 6.73
C THR A 291 -27.68 -8.14 7.57
N ASP A 292 -27.86 -8.31 8.89
CA ASP A 292 -27.93 -7.21 9.83
C ASP A 292 -26.54 -6.72 10.22
N PHE A 293 -26.40 -5.41 10.35
CA PHE A 293 -25.19 -4.81 10.92
C PHE A 293 -25.03 -5.18 12.41
N LEU A 294 -23.78 -5.08 12.90
CA LEU A 294 -23.51 -5.17 14.33
C LEU A 294 -24.31 -4.12 15.10
N GLY A 295 -24.80 -4.48 16.27
CA GLY A 295 -25.63 -3.60 17.11
C GLY A 295 -24.84 -2.55 17.90
N ASP A 296 -23.50 -2.62 17.92
CA ASP A 296 -22.65 -1.67 18.63
C ASP A 296 -22.65 -0.30 17.93
N PRO A 297 -23.18 0.77 18.56
CA PRO A 297 -23.20 2.11 17.96
C PRO A 297 -21.81 2.68 17.68
N LYS A 298 -20.77 2.23 18.38
CA LYS A 298 -19.38 2.65 18.11
C LYS A 298 -18.87 2.14 16.76
N ILE A 299 -19.46 1.06 16.25
CA ILE A 299 -19.11 0.45 14.97
C ILE A 299 -20.10 0.90 13.89
N SER A 300 -21.39 0.65 14.11
CA SER A 300 -22.42 0.79 13.08
C SER A 300 -23.17 2.11 13.12
N GLY A 301 -22.95 2.96 14.14
CA GLY A 301 -23.70 4.21 14.32
C GLY A 301 -23.56 5.19 13.15
N ALA A 302 -22.43 5.15 12.44
CA ALA A 302 -22.18 5.98 11.27
C ALA A 302 -22.78 5.42 9.96
N TYR A 303 -23.13 4.13 9.92
CA TYR A 303 -23.52 3.43 8.70
C TYR A 303 -24.75 4.03 8.00
N PRO A 304 -25.82 4.48 8.70
CA PRO A 304 -26.92 5.16 8.04
C PRO A 304 -26.48 6.42 7.29
N MET A 305 -25.61 7.24 7.89
CA MET A 305 -25.06 8.43 7.22
C MET A 305 -24.19 8.03 6.02
N TRP A 306 -23.36 7.00 6.15
CA TRP A 306 -22.54 6.52 5.05
C TRP A 306 -23.39 6.05 3.87
N LEU A 307 -24.41 5.23 4.12
CA LEU A 307 -25.33 4.74 3.09
C LEU A 307 -26.07 5.89 2.40
N ARG A 308 -26.55 6.88 3.15
CA ARG A 308 -27.16 8.10 2.60
C ARG A 308 -26.20 8.85 1.68
N GLN A 309 -24.96 9.08 2.11
CA GLN A 309 -23.97 9.79 1.29
C GLN A 309 -23.56 8.98 0.06
N ILE A 310 -23.39 7.66 0.18
CA ILE A 310 -23.09 6.80 -0.97
C ILE A 310 -24.23 6.86 -1.99
N ALA A 311 -25.48 6.71 -1.54
CA ALA A 311 -26.65 6.82 -2.40
C ALA A 311 -26.71 8.19 -3.08
N ARG A 312 -26.54 9.27 -2.31
CA ARG A 312 -26.49 10.65 -2.84
C ARG A 312 -25.42 10.80 -3.91
N GLN A 313 -24.17 10.41 -3.66
CA GLN A 313 -23.10 10.57 -4.66
C GLN A 313 -23.31 9.66 -5.87
N ALA A 314 -23.84 8.45 -5.68
CA ALA A 314 -24.14 7.54 -6.79
C ALA A 314 -25.23 8.09 -7.74
N THR A 315 -26.17 8.91 -7.25
CA THR A 315 -27.12 9.62 -8.14
C THR A 315 -26.48 10.69 -9.02
N GLN A 316 -25.28 11.18 -8.66
CA GLN A 316 -24.59 12.26 -9.37
C GLN A 316 -23.70 11.77 -10.51
N ILE A 317 -23.41 10.47 -10.57
CA ILE A 317 -22.66 9.86 -11.67
C ILE A 317 -23.63 9.23 -12.68
N GLU A 318 -23.16 8.93 -13.89
CA GLU A 318 -23.94 8.23 -14.93
C GLU A 318 -23.84 6.69 -14.90
N PRO A 319 -22.66 6.08 -14.63
CA PRO A 319 -22.51 4.63 -14.67
C PRO A 319 -23.40 3.88 -13.68
N CYS A 320 -23.72 2.61 -13.97
CA CYS A 320 -24.37 1.75 -12.99
C CYS A 320 -23.42 1.44 -11.83
N VAL A 321 -23.97 1.13 -10.65
CA VAL A 321 -23.19 0.79 -9.46
C VAL A 321 -23.47 -0.65 -9.06
N VAL A 322 -22.42 -1.46 -9.03
CA VAL A 322 -22.44 -2.85 -8.56
C VAL A 322 -22.05 -2.86 -7.09
N VAL A 323 -23.02 -3.22 -6.24
CA VAL A 323 -22.82 -3.45 -4.81
C VAL A 323 -22.33 -4.88 -4.63
N THR A 324 -21.07 -5.05 -4.20
CA THR A 324 -20.44 -6.36 -4.08
C THR A 324 -20.14 -6.69 -2.62
N GLY A 325 -20.74 -7.75 -2.10
CA GLY A 325 -20.46 -8.24 -0.76
C GLY A 325 -19.26 -9.19 -0.74
N HIS A 326 -18.50 -9.14 0.36
CA HIS A 326 -17.38 -10.03 0.65
C HIS A 326 -17.52 -10.65 2.05
N THR A 327 -16.88 -11.80 2.26
CA THR A 327 -16.80 -12.49 3.56
C THR A 327 -15.35 -12.81 3.89
N SER A 328 -15.08 -13.09 5.17
CA SER A 328 -13.80 -13.71 5.54
C SER A 328 -13.70 -15.13 4.99
N ARG A 329 -12.50 -15.72 5.12
CA ARG A 329 -12.20 -17.09 4.69
C ARG A 329 -12.86 -18.18 5.57
N THR A 330 -13.51 -17.79 6.66
CA THR A 330 -14.11 -18.71 7.62
C THR A 330 -15.39 -19.35 7.08
N GLY A 331 -15.54 -20.67 7.23
CA GLY A 331 -16.71 -21.41 6.76
C GLY A 331 -16.60 -21.96 5.34
N SER A 332 -17.68 -22.57 4.83
CA SER A 332 -17.68 -23.16 3.49
C SER A 332 -17.88 -22.11 2.39
N GLU A 333 -17.31 -22.36 1.21
CA GLU A 333 -17.46 -21.46 0.04
C GLU A 333 -18.93 -21.21 -0.30
N GLN A 334 -19.75 -22.28 -0.35
CA GLN A 334 -21.16 -22.18 -0.68
C GLN A 334 -21.96 -21.28 0.29
N ILE A 335 -21.66 -21.34 1.59
CA ILE A 335 -22.30 -20.49 2.60
C ILE A 335 -21.86 -19.03 2.39
N ASN A 336 -20.55 -18.82 2.18
CA ASN A 336 -19.97 -17.49 2.01
C ASN A 336 -20.45 -16.80 0.71
N ASP A 337 -20.63 -17.55 -0.36
CA ASP A 337 -21.20 -17.05 -1.62
C ASP A 337 -22.64 -16.56 -1.44
N ARG A 338 -23.47 -17.40 -0.80
CA ARG A 338 -24.85 -17.02 -0.52
C ARG A 338 -24.91 -15.81 0.42
N LEU A 339 -24.13 -15.82 1.50
CA LEU A 339 -24.17 -14.77 2.52
C LEU A 339 -23.67 -13.42 1.98
N SER A 340 -22.59 -13.44 1.20
CA SER A 340 -22.06 -12.23 0.58
C SER A 340 -23.06 -11.58 -0.39
N LEU A 341 -23.76 -12.39 -1.21
CA LEU A 341 -24.81 -11.90 -2.10
C LEU A 341 -26.01 -11.34 -1.32
N GLN A 342 -26.48 -12.03 -0.28
CA GLN A 342 -27.57 -11.55 0.56
C GLN A 342 -27.25 -10.21 1.24
N ARG A 343 -26.01 -10.02 1.69
CA ARG A 343 -25.55 -8.74 2.25
C ARG A 343 -25.51 -7.64 1.19
N ALA A 344 -25.07 -7.94 -0.03
CA ALA A 344 -25.11 -6.99 -1.14
C ALA A 344 -26.54 -6.55 -1.47
N VAL A 345 -27.49 -7.49 -1.55
CA VAL A 345 -28.93 -7.19 -1.73
C VAL A 345 -29.44 -6.29 -0.61
N ALA A 346 -29.14 -6.62 0.65
CA ALA A 346 -29.59 -5.84 1.79
C ALA A 346 -29.01 -4.42 1.81
N VAL A 347 -27.77 -4.22 1.35
CA VAL A 347 -27.18 -2.89 1.18
C VAL A 347 -27.83 -2.15 0.02
N ARG A 348 -28.03 -2.79 -1.14
CA ARG A 348 -28.76 -2.24 -2.29
C ARG A 348 -30.15 -1.74 -1.88
N THR A 349 -30.92 -2.52 -1.11
CA THR A 349 -32.25 -2.11 -0.61
C THR A 349 -32.16 -0.83 0.22
N ARG A 350 -31.16 -0.70 1.09
CA ARG A 350 -30.95 0.53 1.89
C ARG A 350 -30.59 1.72 1.01
N LEU A 351 -29.73 1.55 0.01
CA LEU A 351 -29.41 2.63 -0.95
C LEU A 351 -30.65 3.08 -1.73
N THR A 352 -31.50 2.14 -2.17
CA THR A 352 -32.76 2.45 -2.86
C THR A 352 -33.74 3.20 -1.94
N ALA A 353 -33.77 2.88 -0.64
CA ALA A 353 -34.60 3.62 0.32
C ALA A 353 -34.13 5.07 0.50
N GLU A 354 -32.82 5.31 0.49
CA GLU A 354 -32.23 6.66 0.54
C GLU A 354 -32.42 7.44 -0.77
N ALA A 355 -32.32 6.76 -1.92
CA ALA A 355 -32.46 7.37 -3.24
C ALA A 355 -33.20 6.44 -4.23
N PRO A 356 -34.55 6.50 -4.29
CA PRO A 356 -35.35 5.60 -5.14
C PRO A 356 -34.99 5.64 -6.63
N ALA A 357 -34.57 6.80 -7.13
CA ALA A 357 -34.13 6.99 -8.52
C ALA A 357 -32.89 6.16 -8.90
N LEU A 358 -32.12 5.69 -7.91
CA LEU A 358 -30.93 4.87 -8.14
C LEU A 358 -31.26 3.39 -8.42
N ALA A 359 -32.46 2.92 -8.04
CA ALA A 359 -32.88 1.52 -8.15
C ALA A 359 -32.60 0.86 -9.52
N PRO A 360 -32.92 1.47 -10.68
CA PRO A 360 -32.66 0.84 -12.00
C PRO A 360 -31.17 0.72 -12.32
N ARG A 361 -30.31 1.48 -11.64
CA ARG A 361 -28.86 1.55 -11.87
C ARG A 361 -28.03 0.78 -10.84
N LEU A 362 -28.67 0.15 -9.86
CA LEU A 362 -28.01 -0.73 -8.90
C LEU A 362 -28.00 -2.17 -9.40
N ARG A 363 -26.87 -2.85 -9.19
CA ARG A 363 -26.70 -4.30 -9.33
C ARG A 363 -26.09 -4.86 -8.05
N GLU A 364 -26.21 -6.15 -7.84
CA GLU A 364 -25.65 -6.86 -6.69
C GLU A 364 -24.74 -8.00 -7.14
N ALA A 365 -23.69 -8.24 -6.37
CA ALA A 365 -22.83 -9.41 -6.53
C ALA A 365 -22.36 -9.93 -5.18
N GLY A 366 -22.14 -11.25 -5.09
CA GLY A 366 -21.48 -11.90 -3.96
C GLY A 366 -20.18 -12.54 -4.41
N LYS A 367 -19.08 -12.27 -3.69
CA LYS A 367 -17.76 -12.84 -4.00
C LYS A 367 -17.28 -13.87 -2.98
N GLY A 368 -18.05 -14.10 -1.92
CA GLY A 368 -17.64 -14.94 -0.81
C GLY A 368 -16.26 -14.50 -0.32
N PHE A 369 -15.32 -15.45 -0.23
CA PHE A 369 -13.93 -15.17 0.11
C PHE A 369 -12.95 -15.17 -1.08
N ARG A 370 -13.45 -15.24 -2.32
CA ARG A 370 -12.59 -15.36 -3.51
C ARG A 370 -11.68 -14.15 -3.74
N GLU A 371 -12.12 -12.99 -3.25
CA GLU A 371 -11.42 -11.72 -3.39
C GLU A 371 -11.02 -11.15 -2.01
N ASN A 372 -10.64 -12.02 -1.06
CA ASN A 372 -10.04 -11.59 0.20
C ASN A 372 -8.77 -10.78 -0.06
N ILE A 373 -8.63 -9.69 0.69
CA ILE A 373 -7.45 -8.84 0.67
C ILE A 373 -6.38 -9.45 1.58
N VAL A 374 -6.75 -9.85 2.81
CA VAL A 374 -5.81 -10.38 3.80
C VAL A 374 -5.84 -11.91 3.83
N GLY A 375 -7.04 -12.50 3.89
CA GLY A 375 -7.26 -13.93 3.71
C GLY A 375 -6.79 -14.81 4.87
N THR A 376 -6.63 -14.26 6.08
CA THR A 376 -6.23 -15.04 7.26
C THR A 376 -7.38 -15.84 7.87
N GLY A 377 -8.62 -15.31 7.84
CA GLY A 377 -9.75 -15.93 8.51
C GLY A 377 -9.64 -15.86 10.04
N ALA A 378 -8.92 -14.87 10.56
CA ALA A 378 -8.82 -14.60 11.99
C ALA A 378 -10.09 -13.97 12.55
N ASP A 379 -10.89 -13.34 11.68
CA ASP A 379 -12.13 -12.66 12.02
C ASP A 379 -11.98 -11.55 13.07
N ASP A 380 -10.80 -10.91 13.10
CA ASP A 380 -10.44 -9.83 14.01
C ASP A 380 -10.11 -8.53 13.25
N ALA A 381 -9.37 -7.61 13.89
CA ALA A 381 -9.00 -6.34 13.27
C ALA A 381 -7.98 -6.50 12.12
N SER A 382 -7.19 -7.58 12.11
CA SER A 382 -6.15 -7.83 11.10
C SER A 382 -6.71 -8.14 9.72
N ASP A 383 -7.90 -8.74 9.64
CA ASP A 383 -8.56 -9.11 8.39
C ASP A 383 -9.95 -8.47 8.20
N ALA A 384 -10.23 -7.40 8.95
CA ALA A 384 -11.51 -6.70 8.87
C ALA A 384 -11.85 -6.19 7.45
N LEU A 385 -10.85 -5.95 6.59
CA LEU A 385 -11.01 -5.60 5.19
C LEU A 385 -11.63 -6.71 4.33
N ASP A 386 -11.57 -7.97 4.76
CA ASP A 386 -12.22 -9.08 4.05
C ASP A 386 -13.75 -9.05 4.23
N ARG A 387 -14.23 -8.42 5.31
CA ARG A 387 -15.65 -8.24 5.63
C ARG A 387 -16.10 -6.84 5.22
N ARG A 388 -16.21 -6.64 3.91
CA ARG A 388 -16.48 -5.33 3.28
C ARG A 388 -17.61 -5.39 2.26
N VAL A 389 -18.06 -4.22 1.85
CA VAL A 389 -18.91 -4.05 0.66
C VAL A 389 -18.22 -3.07 -0.29
N GLU A 390 -18.06 -3.49 -1.54
CA GLU A 390 -17.51 -2.66 -2.60
C GLU A 390 -18.62 -2.05 -3.44
N PHE A 391 -18.40 -0.83 -3.91
CA PHE A 391 -19.28 -0.09 -4.79
C PHE A 391 -18.47 0.27 -6.03
N LYS A 392 -18.64 -0.55 -7.07
CA LYS A 392 -17.89 -0.41 -8.32
C LYS A 392 -18.80 0.11 -9.41
N THR A 393 -18.30 1.05 -10.21
CA THR A 393 -19.01 1.54 -11.39
C THR A 393 -18.88 0.55 -12.54
N ALA A 394 -19.96 0.33 -13.27
CA ALA A 394 -20.02 -0.51 -14.46
C ALA A 394 -20.86 0.16 -15.55
N VAL A 395 -20.69 -0.28 -16.79
CA VAL A 395 -21.64 0.05 -17.86
C VAL A 395 -23.01 -0.47 -17.45
N CYS A 396 -24.05 0.32 -17.66
CA CYS A 396 -25.40 -0.15 -17.44
C CYS A 396 -25.78 -1.16 -18.53
N ASP A 397 -26.10 -2.39 -18.13
CA ASP A 397 -26.72 -3.33 -19.05
C ASP A 397 -28.01 -2.70 -19.60
N ALA A 398 -28.26 -2.89 -20.90
CA ALA A 398 -29.57 -2.60 -21.46
C ALA A 398 -30.60 -3.39 -20.66
N ALA A 399 -31.64 -2.72 -20.15
CA ALA A 399 -32.72 -3.39 -19.43
C ALA A 399 -33.28 -4.50 -20.32
N GLY A 400 -33.04 -5.76 -19.93
CA GLY A 400 -33.57 -6.95 -20.59
C GLY A 400 -35.05 -7.16 -20.27
#